data_AF-A0A9Q3E3V8-F1
#
_entry.id   AF-A0A9Q3E3V8-F1
#
_cell.length_a   1.000
_cell.length_b   1.000
_cell.length_c   1.000
_cell.angle_alpha   90.00
_cell.angle_beta   90.00
_cell.angle_gamma   90.00
#
_symmetry.space_group_name_H-M   'P 1'
#
loop_
_entity.id
_entity.type
_entity.pdbx_description
1 polymer ?
#
loop_
_entity_poly.entity_id
_entity_poly.type
_entity_poly.pdbx_seq_one_letter_code
_entity_poly.pdbx_strand_id
1 'polypeptide(L)' 'MEYKDHEGYTHDWVTLLPAVQLAYITSQHSTIGKQYALVEKGWNTLLPVDHLKKNLLTIHPTAKDFHEVWKRACDTAAK' A
#
# COMPACT_ATOMS: atom_id res chain seq x y z
N MET A 1 14.67 -28.96 9.78
CA MET A 1 15.64 -27.98 9.26
C MET A 1 15.47 -26.74 10.09
N GLU A 2 16.45 -26.44 10.94
CA GLU A 2 16.43 -25.26 11.81
C GLU A 2 17.43 -24.26 11.24
N TYR A 3 16.95 -23.07 10.87
CA TYR A 3 17.83 -21.99 10.43
C TYR A 3 18.38 -21.31 11.68
N LYS A 4 19.70 -21.30 11.84
CA LYS A 4 20.38 -20.55 12.89
C LYS A 4 20.88 -19.25 12.30
N ASP A 5 20.33 -18.15 12.78
CA ASP A 5 20.89 -16.84 12.43
C ASP A 5 22.25 -16.64 13.13
N HIS A 6 23.05 -15.68 12.66
CA HIS A 6 24.38 -15.39 13.22
C HIS A 6 24.36 -15.04 14.73
N GLU A 7 23.18 -14.68 15.25
CA GLU A 7 22.93 -14.30 16.65
C GLU A 7 22.52 -15.50 17.54
N GLY A 8 22.45 -16.72 17.01
CA GLY A 8 22.17 -17.92 17.78
C GLY A 8 20.68 -18.18 18.07
N TYR A 9 19.78 -17.36 17.55
CA TYR A 9 18.35 -17.60 17.60
C TYR A 9 17.94 -18.65 16.55
N THR A 10 17.34 -19.74 17.02
CA THR A 10 16.66 -20.72 16.17
C THR A 10 15.29 -20.18 15.82
N HIS A 11 15.15 -19.66 14.60
CA HIS A 11 13.85 -19.32 14.04
C HIS A 11 13.29 -20.54 13.31
N ASP A 12 12.02 -20.88 13.58
CA ASP A 12 11.30 -21.82 12.74
C ASP A 12 11.17 -21.20 11.35
N TRP A 13 11.72 -21.87 10.33
CA TRP A 13 11.81 -21.34 8.97
C TRP A 13 10.43 -20.99 8.39
N VAL A 14 9.37 -21.65 8.87
CA VAL A 14 7.98 -21.35 8.48
C VAL A 14 7.59 -19.94 8.93
N THR A 15 8.01 -19.53 10.13
CA THR A 15 7.73 -18.20 10.68
C THR A 15 8.43 -17.08 9.91
N LEU A 16 9.52 -17.40 9.19
CA LEU A 16 10.27 -16.45 8.37
C LEU A 16 9.70 -16.28 6.95
N LEU A 17 8.82 -17.19 6.48
CA LEU A 17 8.28 -17.15 5.13
C LEU A 17 7.65 -15.80 4.74
N PRO A 18 6.86 -15.13 5.60
CA PRO A 18 6.31 -13.81 5.26
C PRO A 18 7.40 -12.76 5.06
N ALA A 19 8.45 -12.77 5.89
CA ALA A 19 9.56 -11.84 5.80
C ALA A 19 10.39 -12.07 4.52
N VAL A 20 10.66 -13.33 4.19
CA VAL A 20 11.36 -13.71 2.96
C VAL A 20 10.55 -13.33 1.72
N GLN A 21 9.24 -13.59 1.73
CA GLN A 21 8.37 -13.19 0.63
C GLN A 21 8.37 -11.67 0.43
N LEU A 22 8.35 -10.90 1.51
CA LEU A 22 8.45 -9.44 1.44
C LEU A 22 9.81 -8.99 0.88
N ALA A 23 10.91 -9.59 1.34
CA ALA A 23 12.25 -9.30 0.84
C ALA A 23 12.37 -9.60 -0.66
N TYR A 24 11.83 -10.74 -1.12
CA TYR A 24 11.81 -11.10 -2.54
C TYR A 24 11.04 -10.08 -3.39
N ILE A 25 9.80 -9.76 -2.98
CA ILE A 25 8.91 -8.85 -3.73
C ILE A 25 9.52 -7.44 -3.86
N THR A 26 10.26 -7.00 -2.85
CA THR A 26 10.85 -5.65 -2.79
C THR A 26 12.24 -5.55 -3.41
N SER A 27 12.93 -6.68 -3.57
CA SER A 27 14.24 -6.74 -4.20
C SER A 27 14.18 -6.37 -5.68
N GLN A 28 15.30 -5.89 -6.21
CA GLN A 28 15.44 -5.55 -7.63
C GLN A 28 15.98 -6.76 -8.41
N HIS A 29 15.35 -7.06 -9.54
CA HIS A 29 15.82 -8.08 -10.45
C HIS A 29 17.13 -7.62 -11.10
N SER A 30 18.19 -8.44 -11.02
CA SER A 30 19.55 -8.08 -11.47
C SER A 30 19.65 -7.67 -12.94
N THR A 31 18.96 -8.37 -13.84
CA THR A 31 18.99 -8.06 -15.28
C THR A 31 17.99 -6.99 -15.73
N ILE A 32 16.81 -6.91 -15.09
CA ILE A 32 15.72 -6.00 -15.51
C ILE A 32 15.82 -4.63 -14.80
N GLY A 33 16.49 -4.57 -13.65
CA GLY A 33 16.62 -3.34 -12.84
C GLY A 33 15.31 -2.86 -12.22
N LYS A 34 14.24 -3.66 -12.27
CA LYS A 34 12.93 -3.36 -11.69
C LYS A 34 12.65 -4.29 -10.51
N GLN A 35 11.79 -3.84 -9.60
CA GLN A 35 11.34 -4.69 -8.49
C GLN A 35 10.51 -5.86 -8.99
N TYR A 36 10.68 -7.04 -8.38
CA TYR A 36 9.91 -8.24 -8.72
C TYR A 36 8.40 -7.99 -8.63
N ALA A 37 7.93 -7.28 -7.60
CA ALA A 37 6.53 -6.87 -7.46
C ALA A 37 5.96 -6.18 -8.71
N LEU A 38 6.76 -5.29 -9.28
CA LEU A 38 6.34 -4.45 -10.41
C LEU A 38 6.27 -5.25 -11.70
N VAL A 39 7.16 -6.24 -11.87
CA VAL A 39 7.18 -7.11 -13.05
C VAL A 39 6.05 -8.14 -13.00
N GLU A 40 5.80 -8.74 -11.84
CA GLU A 40 4.79 -9.78 -11.69
C GLU A 40 3.36 -9.22 -11.61
N LYS A 41 3.17 -8.15 -10.85
CA LYS A 41 1.83 -7.62 -10.52
C LYS A 41 1.51 -6.30 -11.20
N GLY A 42 2.51 -5.62 -11.76
CA GLY A 42 2.32 -4.31 -12.39
C GLY A 42 2.24 -3.12 -11.42
N TRP A 43 2.36 -3.35 -10.10
CA TRP A 43 2.35 -2.30 -9.08
C TRP A 43 3.24 -2.66 -7.89
N ASN A 44 3.76 -1.64 -7.21
CA ASN A 44 4.62 -1.81 -6.04
C ASN A 44 3.76 -1.90 -4.77
N THR A 45 3.92 -2.99 -4.02
CA THR A 45 3.17 -3.28 -2.78
C THR A 45 3.53 -2.35 -1.62
N LEU A 46 4.65 -1.62 -1.71
CA LEU A 46 5.06 -0.61 -0.73
C LEU A 46 4.57 0.80 -1.07
N LEU A 47 3.92 1.01 -2.23
CA LEU A 47 3.31 2.30 -2.52
C LEU A 47 2.17 2.54 -1.51
N PRO A 48 2.17 3.66 -0.78
CA PRO A 48 1.01 4.08 -0.02
C PRO A 48 -0.20 4.00 -0.94
N VAL A 49 -1.29 3.36 -0.50
CA VAL A 49 -2.54 3.27 -1.28
C VAL A 49 -2.99 4.67 -1.72
N ASP A 50 -2.64 5.68 -0.93
CA ASP A 50 -2.87 7.10 -1.22
C ASP A 50 -2.11 7.60 -2.45
N HIS A 51 -0.91 7.09 -2.77
CA HIS A 51 -0.18 7.44 -3.99
C HIS A 51 -0.91 7.03 -5.26
N LEU A 52 -1.62 5.90 -5.24
CA LEU A 52 -2.46 5.46 -6.37
C LEU A 52 -3.71 6.33 -6.53
N LYS A 53 -4.19 6.93 -5.43
CA LYS A 53 -5.40 7.76 -5.39
C LYS A 53 -5.17 9.25 -5.67
N LYS A 54 -3.91 9.72 -5.72
CA LYS A 54 -3.59 11.16 -5.91
C LYS A 54 -4.18 11.77 -7.18
N ASN A 55 -4.34 10.97 -8.23
CA ASN A 55 -4.87 11.42 -9.53
C ASN A 55 -6.22 10.78 -9.87
N LEU A 56 -6.87 10.08 -8.94
CA LEU A 56 -8.21 9.58 -9.16
C LEU A 56 -9.17 10.77 -9.11
N LEU A 57 -9.77 11.11 -10.25
CA LEU A 57 -10.94 11.99 -10.28
C LEU A 57 -11.98 11.42 -9.32
N THR A 58 -12.30 12.15 -8.25
CA THR A 58 -13.41 11.83 -7.36
C THR A 58 -14.70 12.04 -8.12
N ILE A 59 -15.09 11.04 -8.92
CA ILE A 59 -16.30 11.04 -9.75
C ILE A 59 -17.56 11.07 -8.88
N HIS A 60 -17.43 10.70 -7.61
CA HIS A 60 -18.53 10.67 -6.66
C HIS A 60 -18.26 11.69 -5.55
N PRO A 61 -19.13 12.71 -5.36
CA PRO A 61 -19.01 13.71 -4.31
C PRO A 61 -19.39 13.06 -2.96
N THR A 62 -18.56 12.14 -2.48
CA THR A 62 -18.93 11.31 -1.34
C THR A 62 -18.49 12.00 -0.05
N ALA A 63 -19.49 12.46 0.69
CA ALA A 63 -19.49 12.96 2.06
C ALA A 63 -18.90 14.35 2.34
N LYS A 64 -17.68 14.67 1.93
CA LYS A 64 -17.08 15.98 2.28
C LYS A 64 -17.79 17.14 1.59
N ASP A 65 -17.98 17.01 0.28
CA ASP A 65 -18.65 18.05 -0.52
C ASP A 65 -20.13 18.16 -0.17
N PHE A 66 -20.79 17.04 0.15
CA PHE A 66 -22.18 17.05 0.59
C PHE A 66 -22.36 17.78 1.92
N HIS A 67 -21.46 17.57 2.89
CA HIS A 67 -21.52 18.28 4.17
C HIS A 67 -21.38 19.79 3.98
N GLU A 68 -20.49 20.21 3.08
CA GLU A 68 -20.28 21.63 2.79
C GLU A 68 -21.48 22.26 2.06
N VAL A 69 -22.07 21.56 1.09
CA VAL A 69 -23.28 22.00 0.39
C VAL A 69 -24.48 22.04 1.34
N TRP A 70 -24.65 21.04 2.20
CA TRP A 70 -25.71 21.00 3.22
C TRP A 70 -25.60 22.19 4.19
N LYS A 71 -24.39 22.47 4.68
CA LYS A 71 -24.15 23.59 5.60
C LYS A 71 -24.51 24.93 4.95
N ARG A 72 -24.08 25.16 3.71
CA ARG A 72 -24.44 26.35 2.93
C ARG A 72 -25.95 26.49 2.74
N ALA A 73 -26.64 25.38 2.44
CA ALA A 73 -28.10 25.38 2.29
C ALA A 73 -28.82 25.74 3.61
N CYS A 74 -28.37 25.19 4.75
CA CYS A 74 -28.91 25.55 6.07
C CYS A 74 -28.70 27.04 6.39
N ASP A 75 -27.52 27.58 6.12
CA ASP A 75 -27.20 28.99 6.39
C ASP A 75 -28.04 29.95 5.52
N THR A 76 -28.35 29.57 4.27
CA THR A 76 -29.24 30.35 3.41
C THR A 76 -30.71 30.27 3.81
N ALA A 77 -31.16 29.15 4.37
CA ALA A 77 -32.55 28.98 4.83
C ALA A 77 -32.84 29.69 6.16
N ALA A 78 -31.80 30.10 6.89
CA ALA A 78 -31.90 30.84 8.14
C ALA A 78 -31.91 32.38 7.96
N LYS A 79 -31.77 32.88 6.73
CA LYS A 79 -31.93 34.29 6.34
C LYS A 79 -33.31 34.53 5.76
#